data_AF-A0AA35SNW9-F1
#
_entry.id   AF-A0AA35SNW9-F1
#
_cell.length_a   1.000
_cell.length_b   1.000
_cell.length_c   1.000
_cell.angle_alpha   90.00
_cell.angle_beta   90.00
_cell.angle_gamma   90.00
#
_symmetry.space_group_name_H-M   'P 1'
#
loop_
_entity.id
_entity.type
_entity.pdbx_description
1 polymer ?
#
loop_
_entity_poly.entity_id
_entity_poly.type
_entity_poly.pdbx_seq_one_letter_code
_entity_poly.pdbx_strand_id
1 'polypeptide(L)'
;MYKVSTLVPSISPILSRLSHLTLYWSVWCILLLLSFSYHTIIMKGRAAMPLEDVVALYASLVNLALKCYPNRLDYVDTALLCTVEVFTKREATPVDSSSVTSRELIRLQNVPVKTYESTLDILKLDNFPKALELHDYQGRKSLAVSVVGTVVNKSISIPTADEADALFKLLSPLVKDQADQPAEPPDPDDFEEEQMMMACLVDLFRAPEPDQQYMVHTEYVPTSS
;
A
#
# COMPACT_ATOMS: atom_id res chain seq x y z
N MET A 1 19.17 -43.46 -40.53
CA MET A 1 19.35 -41.99 -40.40
C MET A 1 17.99 -41.36 -40.14
N TYR A 2 17.64 -41.12 -38.87
CA TYR A 2 16.38 -40.46 -38.52
C TYR A 2 16.57 -38.95 -38.70
N LYS A 3 15.72 -38.33 -39.54
CA LYS A 3 15.78 -36.88 -39.85
C LYS A 3 15.50 -36.08 -38.59
N VAL A 4 16.48 -35.29 -38.15
CA VAL A 4 16.39 -34.34 -37.02
C VAL A 4 15.17 -33.40 -37.13
N SER A 5 14.63 -33.19 -38.34
CA SER A 5 13.45 -32.33 -38.58
C SER A 5 12.13 -32.85 -37.99
N THR A 6 12.03 -34.13 -37.62
CA THR A 6 10.79 -34.67 -37.03
C THR A 6 10.73 -34.57 -35.50
N LEU A 7 11.83 -34.19 -34.84
CA LEU A 7 11.93 -34.06 -33.37
C LEU A 7 11.65 -32.63 -32.86
N VAL A 8 11.85 -31.61 -33.70
CA VAL A 8 11.63 -30.19 -33.36
C VAL A 8 10.22 -29.89 -32.84
N PRO A 9 9.11 -30.35 -33.49
CA PRO A 9 7.77 -30.05 -33.00
C PRO A 9 7.40 -30.81 -31.70
N SER A 10 8.06 -31.93 -31.39
CA SER A 10 7.83 -32.68 -30.15
C SER A 10 8.58 -32.12 -28.94
N ILE A 11 9.70 -31.42 -29.16
CA ILE A 11 10.54 -30.88 -28.08
C ILE A 11 10.14 -29.44 -27.72
N SER A 12 9.61 -28.66 -28.66
CA SER A 12 9.12 -27.28 -28.43
C SER A 12 8.17 -27.14 -27.22
N PRO A 13 7.11 -27.96 -27.05
CA PRO A 13 6.22 -27.86 -25.89
C PRO A 13 6.89 -28.28 -24.56
N ILE A 14 7.91 -29.14 -24.62
CA ILE A 14 8.68 -29.59 -23.45
C ILE A 14 9.66 -28.49 -23.00
N LEU A 15 10.33 -27.83 -23.95
CA LEU A 15 11.20 -26.68 -23.68
C LEU A 15 10.42 -25.47 -23.16
N SER A 16 9.22 -25.21 -23.70
CA SER A 16 8.32 -24.18 -23.16
C SER A 16 7.86 -24.51 -21.74
N ARG A 17 7.49 -25.76 -21.44
CA ARG A 17 7.14 -26.18 -20.07
C ARG A 17 8.34 -26.12 -19.12
N LEU A 18 9.53 -26.47 -19.58
CA LEU A 18 10.78 -26.36 -18.81
C LEU A 18 11.17 -24.88 -18.57
N SER A 19 10.98 -23.98 -19.54
CA SER A 19 11.25 -22.54 -19.32
C SER A 19 10.31 -21.94 -18.28
N HIS A 20 9.04 -22.35 -18.27
CA HIS A 20 8.08 -21.96 -17.22
C HIS A 20 8.44 -22.56 -15.86
N LEU A 21 8.92 -23.81 -15.79
CA LEU A 21 9.41 -24.42 -14.54
C LEU A 21 10.68 -23.74 -14.00
N THR A 22 11.62 -23.35 -14.87
CA THR A 22 12.85 -22.65 -14.47
C THR A 22 12.58 -21.21 -14.03
N LEU A 23 11.56 -20.56 -14.59
CA LEU A 23 11.08 -19.26 -14.09
C LEU A 23 10.41 -19.41 -12.72
N TYR A 24 9.60 -20.45 -12.54
CA TYR A 24 8.96 -20.71 -11.25
C TYR A 24 10.00 -20.99 -10.16
N TRP A 25 11.01 -21.82 -10.44
CA TRP A 25 12.08 -22.13 -9.49
C TRP A 25 13.00 -20.94 -9.19
N SER A 26 13.31 -20.08 -10.17
CA SER A 26 14.13 -18.89 -9.90
C SER A 26 13.39 -17.85 -9.06
N VAL A 27 12.09 -17.64 -9.28
CA VAL A 27 11.30 -16.69 -8.48
C VAL A 27 10.97 -17.26 -7.09
N TRP A 28 10.72 -18.57 -6.97
CA TRP A 28 10.58 -19.22 -5.65
C TRP A 28 11.89 -19.23 -4.86
N CYS A 29 13.04 -19.42 -5.52
CA CYS A 29 14.37 -19.24 -4.89
C CYS A 29 14.60 -17.79 -4.46
N ILE A 30 14.22 -16.79 -5.28
CA ILE A 30 14.31 -15.37 -4.89
C ILE A 30 13.40 -15.08 -3.69
N LEU A 31 12.19 -15.64 -3.62
CA LEU A 31 11.29 -15.46 -2.46
C LEU A 31 11.75 -16.17 -1.18
N LEU A 32 12.25 -17.40 -1.30
CA LEU A 32 12.87 -18.11 -0.18
C LEU A 32 14.10 -17.36 0.33
N LEU A 33 14.94 -16.87 -0.59
CA LEU A 33 16.08 -16.01 -0.27
C LEU A 33 15.64 -14.66 0.32
N LEU A 34 14.53 -14.08 -0.14
CA LEU A 34 13.99 -12.84 0.43
C LEU A 34 13.50 -13.07 1.86
N SER A 35 12.71 -14.11 2.17
CA SER A 35 12.27 -14.35 3.56
C SER A 35 13.41 -14.70 4.52
N PHE A 36 14.38 -15.54 4.10
CA PHE A 36 15.51 -15.95 4.94
C PHE A 36 16.61 -14.89 5.04
N SER A 37 16.78 -14.05 4.01
CA SER A 37 17.73 -12.92 4.03
C SER A 37 17.13 -11.62 4.61
N TYR A 38 15.80 -11.41 4.54
CA TYR A 38 15.14 -10.18 5.05
C TYR A 38 15.43 -9.94 6.52
N HIS A 39 15.20 -10.98 7.32
CA HIS A 39 15.38 -10.89 8.77
C HIS A 39 16.86 -10.85 9.15
N THR A 40 17.72 -11.59 8.42
CA THR A 40 19.14 -11.73 8.77
C THR A 40 20.00 -10.56 8.29
N ILE A 41 19.74 -9.96 7.12
CA ILE A 41 20.48 -8.79 6.61
C ILE A 41 20.15 -7.53 7.43
N ILE A 42 18.88 -7.30 7.78
CA ILE A 42 18.44 -6.09 8.51
C ILE A 42 18.82 -6.19 10.00
N MET A 43 18.60 -7.34 10.66
CA MET A 43 18.81 -7.46 12.12
C MET A 43 20.25 -7.78 12.52
N LYS A 44 21.02 -8.54 11.72
CA LYS A 44 22.37 -8.99 12.10
C LYS A 44 23.51 -8.29 11.36
N GLY A 45 23.26 -7.74 10.18
CA GLY A 45 24.33 -7.23 9.32
C GLY A 45 24.71 -5.77 9.55
N ARG A 46 23.77 -4.90 9.97
CA ARG A 46 23.96 -3.45 9.88
C ARG A 46 23.21 -2.67 10.97
N ALA A 47 23.71 -2.72 12.21
CA ALA A 47 23.29 -1.79 13.27
C ALA A 47 23.53 -0.30 12.92
N ALA A 48 24.23 -0.01 11.81
CA ALA A 48 24.61 1.34 11.40
C ALA A 48 23.96 1.84 10.08
N MET A 49 22.98 1.12 9.51
CA MET A 49 22.31 1.60 8.29
C MET A 49 21.32 2.73 8.63
N PRO A 50 21.33 3.87 7.89
CA PRO A 50 20.33 4.92 8.01
C PRO A 50 18.90 4.41 7.80
N LEU A 51 17.90 5.06 8.40
CA LEU A 51 16.51 4.61 8.33
C LEU A 51 15.95 4.73 6.91
N GLU A 52 16.30 5.79 6.20
CA GLU A 52 15.92 6.05 4.82
C GLU A 52 16.34 4.90 3.88
N ASP A 53 17.54 4.33 4.05
CA ASP A 53 18.03 3.22 3.25
C ASP A 53 17.26 1.92 3.54
N VAL A 54 16.91 1.69 4.81
CA VAL A 54 16.12 0.52 5.22
C VAL A 54 14.73 0.57 4.59
N VAL A 55 14.07 1.73 4.66
CA VAL A 55 12.73 1.92 4.08
C VAL A 55 12.79 1.87 2.55
N ALA A 56 13.80 2.48 1.93
CA ALA A 56 13.97 2.45 0.48
C ALA A 56 14.17 1.02 -0.06
N LEU A 57 14.89 0.19 0.70
CA LEU A 57 15.05 -1.23 0.42
C LEU A 57 13.70 -1.95 0.50
N TYR A 58 12.95 -1.77 1.58
CA TYR A 58 11.61 -2.37 1.73
C TYR A 58 10.65 -1.94 0.62
N ALA A 59 10.65 -0.67 0.23
CA ALA A 59 9.82 -0.17 -0.87
C ALA A 59 10.17 -0.83 -2.21
N SER A 60 11.46 -1.04 -2.48
CA SER A 60 11.94 -1.72 -3.69
C SER A 60 11.51 -3.20 -3.70
N LEU A 61 11.54 -3.84 -2.53
CA LEU A 61 11.17 -5.24 -2.37
C LEU A 61 9.66 -5.45 -2.47
N VAL A 62 8.85 -4.57 -1.89
CA VAL A 62 7.39 -4.56 -2.07
C VAL A 62 7.02 -4.36 -3.55
N ASN A 63 7.67 -3.43 -4.24
CA ASN A 63 7.45 -3.21 -5.67
C ASN A 63 7.80 -4.46 -6.51
N LEU A 64 8.88 -5.16 -6.18
CA LEU A 64 9.22 -6.43 -6.83
C LEU A 64 8.20 -7.52 -6.51
N ALA A 65 7.83 -7.67 -5.23
CA ALA A 65 6.88 -8.67 -4.77
C ALA A 65 5.53 -8.50 -5.47
N LEU A 66 5.02 -7.28 -5.59
CA LEU A 66 3.75 -7.00 -6.28
C LEU A 66 3.80 -7.24 -7.78
N LYS A 67 4.95 -7.03 -8.43
CA LYS A 67 5.13 -7.37 -9.85
C LYS A 67 5.13 -8.88 -10.09
N CYS A 68 5.69 -9.66 -9.17
CA CYS A 68 5.77 -11.11 -9.30
C CYS A 68 4.54 -11.84 -8.77
N TYR A 69 3.91 -11.28 -7.72
CA TYR A 69 2.84 -11.90 -6.94
C TYR A 69 1.79 -10.85 -6.54
N PRO A 70 1.02 -10.31 -7.50
CA PRO A 70 0.09 -9.20 -7.24
C PRO A 70 -1.01 -9.55 -6.23
N ASN A 71 -1.38 -10.83 -6.10
CA ASN A 71 -2.47 -11.28 -5.23
C ASN A 71 -2.01 -11.65 -3.81
N ARG A 72 -0.74 -11.41 -3.46
CA ARG A 72 -0.13 -11.84 -2.19
C ARG A 72 0.07 -10.65 -1.25
N LEU A 73 -0.99 -10.37 -0.48
CA LEU A 73 -1.03 -9.29 0.52
C LEU A 73 -0.02 -9.51 1.66
N ASP A 74 0.28 -10.76 1.98
CA ASP A 74 1.16 -11.17 3.09
C ASP A 74 2.57 -10.61 2.98
N TYR A 75 3.12 -10.50 1.77
CA TYR A 75 4.46 -9.93 1.58
C TYR A 75 4.51 -8.43 1.85
N VAL A 76 3.46 -7.71 1.45
CA VAL A 76 3.34 -6.27 1.70
C VAL A 76 3.12 -6.03 3.19
N ASP A 77 2.19 -6.77 3.79
CA ASP A 77 1.87 -6.63 5.22
C ASP A 77 3.08 -6.95 6.11
N THR A 78 3.86 -7.99 5.77
CA THR A 78 5.11 -8.32 6.48
C THR A 78 6.15 -7.19 6.36
N ALA A 79 6.28 -6.57 5.19
CA ALA A 79 7.21 -5.45 5.00
C ALA A 79 6.79 -4.21 5.80
N LEU A 80 5.47 -3.94 5.88
CA LEU A 80 4.93 -2.87 6.71
C LEU A 80 5.18 -3.16 8.20
N LEU A 81 4.92 -4.39 8.66
CA LEU A 81 5.21 -4.82 10.04
C LEU A 81 6.69 -4.63 10.39
N CYS A 82 7.59 -5.11 9.53
CA CYS A 82 9.02 -4.95 9.73
C CYS A 82 9.43 -3.47 9.79
N THR A 83 8.80 -2.62 8.97
CA THR A 83 9.02 -1.17 9.00
C THR A 83 8.60 -0.59 10.34
N VAL A 84 7.37 -0.86 10.79
CA VAL A 84 6.87 -0.43 12.11
C VAL A 84 7.82 -0.86 13.23
N GLU A 85 8.22 -2.13 13.27
CA GLU A 85 9.14 -2.63 14.28
C GLU A 85 10.50 -1.90 14.30
N VAL A 86 11.06 -1.59 13.13
CA VAL A 86 12.34 -0.88 13.03
C VAL A 86 12.22 0.55 13.56
N PHE A 87 11.13 1.26 13.23
CA PHE A 87 10.89 2.61 13.72
C PHE A 87 10.64 2.64 15.24
N THR A 88 9.84 1.70 15.75
CA THR A 88 9.59 1.56 17.19
C THR A 88 10.89 1.26 17.95
N LYS A 89 11.73 0.33 17.45
CA LYS A 89 13.02 -0.02 18.08
C LYS A 89 14.02 1.13 18.10
N ARG A 90 13.91 2.08 17.17
CA ARG A 90 14.82 3.23 17.05
C ARG A 90 14.22 4.53 17.58
N GLU A 91 13.03 4.50 18.18
CA GLU A 91 12.31 5.66 18.73
C GLU A 91 12.20 6.83 17.74
N ALA A 92 11.99 6.52 16.45
CA ALA A 92 12.05 7.48 15.36
C ALA A 92 10.67 8.00 14.90
N THR A 93 9.71 8.11 15.81
CA THR A 93 8.31 8.47 15.53
C THR A 93 7.82 9.65 16.38
N PRO A 94 7.01 10.58 15.83
CA PRO A 94 6.57 10.66 14.44
C PRO A 94 7.69 11.12 13.50
N VAL A 95 7.64 10.68 12.26
CA VAL A 95 8.62 11.06 11.22
C VAL A 95 8.24 12.41 10.64
N ASP A 96 9.16 13.37 10.70
CA ASP A 96 9.02 14.68 10.07
C ASP A 96 8.78 14.54 8.55
N SER A 97 7.66 15.08 8.07
CA SER A 97 7.26 15.11 6.65
C SER A 97 8.30 15.68 5.70
N SER A 98 9.15 16.60 6.17
CA SER A 98 10.23 17.20 5.37
C SER A 98 11.45 16.28 5.21
N SER A 99 11.54 15.21 6.01
CA SER A 99 12.70 14.31 6.03
C SER A 99 12.76 13.37 4.81
N VAL A 100 13.98 12.94 4.48
CA VAL A 100 14.20 11.92 3.43
C VAL A 100 13.52 10.60 3.81
N THR A 101 13.57 10.23 5.09
CA THR A 101 12.94 9.03 5.63
C THR A 101 11.43 9.03 5.42
N SER A 102 10.75 10.17 5.63
CA SER A 102 9.31 10.27 5.37
C SER A 102 8.97 10.07 3.90
N ARG A 103 9.74 10.67 2.98
CA ARG A 103 9.54 10.48 1.54
C ARG A 103 9.66 9.02 1.12
N GLU A 104 10.64 8.29 1.64
CA GLU A 104 10.79 6.86 1.38
C GLU A 104 9.67 6.03 2.01
N LEU A 105 9.18 6.42 3.18
CA LEU A 105 8.07 5.74 3.86
C LEU A 105 6.74 5.95 3.11
N ILE A 106 6.46 7.19 2.70
CA ILE A 106 5.33 7.52 1.81
C ILE A 106 5.47 6.74 0.50
N ARG A 107 6.68 6.62 -0.06
CA ARG A 107 6.92 5.81 -1.27
C ARG A 107 6.58 4.35 -1.02
N LEU A 108 7.06 3.74 0.06
CA LEU A 108 6.76 2.35 0.44
C LEU A 108 5.25 2.09 0.45
N GLN A 109 4.47 2.94 1.12
CA GLN A 109 3.02 2.78 1.26
C GLN A 109 2.25 3.13 -0.03
N ASN A 110 2.76 4.04 -0.85
CA ASN A 110 2.15 4.36 -2.13
C ASN A 110 2.28 3.26 -3.18
N VAL A 111 3.28 2.37 -3.07
CA VAL A 111 3.42 1.23 -3.99
C VAL A 111 2.15 0.36 -3.97
N PRO A 112 1.69 -0.21 -2.84
CA PRO A 112 0.48 -1.01 -2.81
C PRO A 112 -0.78 -0.20 -3.16
N VAL A 113 -0.91 1.05 -2.67
CA VAL A 113 -2.05 1.92 -2.99
C VAL A 113 -2.23 2.06 -4.50
N LYS A 114 -1.14 2.29 -5.23
CA LYS A 114 -1.19 2.49 -6.70
C LYS A 114 -1.27 1.18 -7.47
N THR A 115 -0.74 0.09 -6.93
CA THR A 115 -0.58 -1.17 -7.67
C THR A 115 -1.77 -2.11 -7.55
N TYR A 116 -2.44 -2.20 -6.39
CA TYR A 116 -3.60 -3.08 -6.27
C TYR A 116 -4.75 -2.62 -7.19
N GLU A 117 -5.44 -3.57 -7.80
CA GLU A 117 -6.58 -3.29 -8.67
C GLU A 117 -7.74 -2.73 -7.86
N SER A 118 -8.06 -3.39 -6.74
CA SER A 118 -8.92 -2.83 -5.71
C SER A 118 -8.04 -2.14 -4.66
N THR A 119 -8.02 -0.82 -4.66
CA THR A 119 -7.42 -0.04 -3.56
C THR A 119 -7.99 -0.46 -2.20
N LEU A 120 -9.21 -1.02 -2.14
CA LEU A 120 -9.78 -1.56 -0.91
C LEU A 120 -9.00 -2.76 -0.34
N ASP A 121 -8.16 -3.43 -1.14
CA ASP A 121 -7.29 -4.49 -0.63
C ASP A 121 -6.25 -3.96 0.38
N ILE A 122 -5.92 -2.66 0.35
CA ILE A 122 -5.07 -2.05 1.40
C ILE A 122 -5.78 -2.04 2.76
N LEU A 123 -7.11 -2.00 2.79
CA LEU A 123 -7.90 -2.04 4.02
C LEU A 123 -7.81 -3.40 4.72
N LYS A 124 -7.40 -4.44 3.98
CA LYS A 124 -7.19 -5.80 4.50
C LYS A 124 -5.79 -5.99 5.09
N LEU A 125 -4.91 -5.00 4.99
CA LEU A 125 -3.55 -5.07 5.54
C LEU A 125 -3.57 -4.65 7.02
N ASP A 126 -3.42 -5.63 7.92
CA ASP A 126 -3.46 -5.43 9.37
C ASP A 126 -2.44 -4.40 9.88
N ASN A 127 -1.30 -4.27 9.19
CA ASN A 127 -0.21 -3.39 9.59
C ASN A 127 -0.19 -2.05 8.82
N PHE A 128 -1.12 -1.82 7.90
CA PHE A 128 -1.21 -0.53 7.20
C PHE A 128 -1.63 0.62 8.13
N PRO A 129 -2.66 0.48 9.00
CA PRO A 129 -3.00 1.51 9.97
C PRO A 129 -1.84 1.82 10.94
N LYS A 130 -1.12 0.79 11.40
CA LYS A 130 0.06 0.96 12.27
C LYS A 130 1.19 1.71 11.56
N ALA A 131 1.36 1.48 10.26
CA ALA A 131 2.35 2.20 9.47
C ALA A 131 1.97 3.68 9.25
N LEU A 132 0.68 4.03 9.28
CA LEU A 132 0.22 5.42 9.25
C LEU A 132 0.56 6.18 10.54
N GLU A 133 0.56 5.50 11.69
CA GLU A 133 0.93 6.09 12.99
C GLU A 133 2.40 6.55 13.05
N LEU A 134 3.24 6.10 12.11
CA LEU A 134 4.63 6.53 12.00
C LEU A 134 4.74 7.98 11.47
N HIS A 135 3.73 8.46 10.74
CA HIS A 135 3.76 9.77 10.09
C HIS A 135 3.24 10.88 11.01
N ASP A 136 3.80 12.09 10.84
CA ASP A 136 3.16 13.32 11.28
C ASP A 136 1.87 13.62 10.48
N TYR A 137 1.15 14.67 10.88
CA TYR A 137 -0.07 15.12 10.20
C TYR A 137 0.10 15.26 8.69
N GLN A 138 1.18 15.92 8.23
CA GLN A 138 1.41 16.19 6.82
C GLN A 138 1.68 14.92 6.02
N GLY A 139 2.43 13.96 6.57
CA GLY A 139 2.63 12.66 5.96
C GLY A 139 1.32 11.87 5.82
N ARG A 140 0.48 11.86 6.88
CA ARG A 140 -0.84 11.20 6.83
C ARG A 140 -1.77 11.88 5.82
N LYS A 141 -1.77 13.22 5.75
CA LYS A 141 -2.53 14.00 4.76
C LYS A 141 -2.12 13.65 3.33
N SER A 142 -0.82 13.64 3.04
CA SER A 142 -0.29 13.29 1.72
C SER A 142 -0.68 11.88 1.27
N LEU A 143 -0.67 10.91 2.18
CA LEU A 143 -1.12 9.55 1.90
C LEU A 143 -2.63 9.48 1.69
N ALA A 144 -3.43 10.17 2.50
CA ALA A 144 -4.88 10.25 2.31
C ALA A 144 -5.23 10.81 0.91
N VAL A 145 -4.54 11.88 0.47
CA VAL A 145 -4.69 12.45 -0.88
C VAL A 145 -4.37 11.41 -1.96
N SER A 146 -3.28 10.67 -1.79
CA SER A 146 -2.89 9.63 -2.75
C SER A 146 -3.90 8.47 -2.81
N VAL A 147 -4.46 8.08 -1.66
CA VAL A 147 -5.50 7.04 -1.57
C VAL A 147 -6.78 7.51 -2.28
N VAL A 148 -7.34 8.67 -1.90
CA VAL A 148 -8.58 9.18 -2.53
C VAL A 148 -8.38 9.41 -4.02
N GLY A 149 -7.26 10.01 -4.42
CA GLY A 149 -6.94 10.21 -5.83
C GLY A 149 -6.86 8.90 -6.60
N THR A 150 -6.32 7.83 -6.00
CA THR A 150 -6.27 6.52 -6.65
C THR A 150 -7.66 5.88 -6.76
N VAL A 151 -8.49 5.97 -5.70
CA VAL A 151 -9.87 5.46 -5.70
C VAL A 151 -10.71 6.16 -6.77
N VAL A 152 -10.62 7.49 -6.85
CA VAL A 152 -11.31 8.32 -7.85
C VAL A 152 -10.82 8.00 -9.26
N ASN A 153 -9.50 8.01 -9.49
CA ASN A 153 -8.92 7.76 -10.82
C ASN A 153 -9.23 6.36 -11.37
N LYS A 154 -9.33 5.36 -10.50
CA LYS A 154 -9.70 3.98 -10.89
C LYS A 154 -11.21 3.73 -10.85
N SER A 155 -12.01 4.72 -10.44
CA SER A 155 -13.46 4.61 -10.26
C SER A 155 -13.88 3.38 -9.45
N ILE A 156 -13.21 3.17 -8.32
CA ILE A 156 -13.45 2.00 -7.46
C ILE A 156 -14.76 2.19 -6.71
N SER A 157 -15.73 1.34 -6.98
CA SER A 157 -17.03 1.35 -6.29
C SER A 157 -16.87 0.92 -4.83
N ILE A 158 -17.57 1.61 -3.93
CA ILE A 158 -17.61 1.31 -2.50
C ILE A 158 -19.05 0.93 -2.13
N PRO A 159 -19.38 -0.38 -2.16
CA PRO A 159 -20.74 -0.85 -2.00
C PRO A 159 -21.20 -1.02 -0.55
N THR A 160 -20.28 -1.13 0.41
CA THR A 160 -20.63 -1.45 1.82
C THR A 160 -20.27 -0.33 2.79
N ALA A 161 -21.05 -0.23 3.87
CA ALA A 161 -20.81 0.76 4.93
C ALA A 161 -19.47 0.49 5.66
N ASP A 162 -19.10 -0.77 5.86
CA ASP A 162 -17.83 -1.17 6.47
C ASP A 162 -16.62 -0.69 5.65
N GLU A 163 -16.67 -0.84 4.31
CA GLU A 163 -15.61 -0.36 3.42
C GLU A 163 -15.54 1.18 3.41
N ALA A 164 -16.70 1.86 3.46
CA ALA A 164 -16.75 3.31 3.54
C ALA A 164 -16.16 3.83 4.86
N ASP A 165 -16.53 3.24 6.00
CA ASP A 165 -15.99 3.59 7.32
C ASP A 165 -14.47 3.35 7.39
N ALA A 166 -14.00 2.19 6.92
CA ALA A 166 -12.59 1.88 6.87
C ALA A 166 -11.81 2.86 5.98
N LEU A 167 -12.37 3.26 4.83
CA LEU A 167 -11.75 4.27 3.98
C LEU A 167 -11.73 5.64 4.65
N PHE A 168 -12.82 6.08 5.28
CA PHE A 168 -12.86 7.35 5.98
C PHE A 168 -11.91 7.43 7.18
N LYS A 169 -11.62 6.29 7.84
CA LYS A 169 -10.56 6.22 8.84
C LYS A 169 -9.18 6.52 8.26
N LEU A 170 -8.88 6.04 7.04
CA LEU A 170 -7.63 6.40 6.35
C LEU A 170 -7.62 7.85 5.88
N LEU A 171 -8.78 8.37 5.47
CA LEU A 171 -8.94 9.74 4.97
C LEU A 171 -9.19 10.76 6.08
N SER A 172 -9.08 10.38 7.35
CA SER A 172 -9.41 11.26 8.47
C SER A 172 -8.74 12.64 8.42
N PRO A 173 -7.47 12.81 7.98
CA PRO A 173 -6.84 14.13 7.88
C PRO A 173 -7.51 15.08 6.88
N LEU A 174 -8.32 14.57 5.94
CA LEU A 174 -9.03 15.37 4.93
C LEU A 174 -10.47 15.72 5.33
N VAL A 175 -11.00 15.05 6.37
CA VAL A 175 -12.41 15.16 6.74
C VAL A 175 -12.62 15.87 8.08
N LYS A 176 -11.68 15.72 9.02
CA LYS A 176 -11.78 16.34 10.34
C LYS A 176 -10.44 16.85 10.84
N ASP A 177 -10.50 17.85 11.71
CA ASP A 177 -9.31 18.39 12.34
C ASP A 177 -8.58 17.32 13.17
N GLN A 178 -7.25 17.32 13.09
CA GLN A 178 -6.39 16.39 13.82
C GLN A 178 -5.74 17.07 15.03
N ALA A 179 -5.46 16.29 16.09
CA ALA A 179 -4.89 16.83 17.32
C ALA A 179 -3.47 17.41 17.13
N ASP A 180 -2.72 16.90 16.16
CA ASP A 180 -1.37 17.33 15.77
C ASP A 180 -1.35 18.23 14.53
N GLN A 181 -2.52 18.71 14.09
CA GLN A 181 -2.63 19.62 12.95
C GLN A 181 -2.00 20.99 13.27
N PRO A 182 -1.20 21.58 12.35
CA PRO A 182 -0.69 22.93 12.51
C PRO A 182 -1.82 23.95 12.66
N ALA A 183 -1.60 24.99 13.46
CA ALA A 183 -2.57 26.08 13.65
C ALA A 183 -2.65 27.03 12.44
N GLU A 184 -1.66 26.99 11.56
CA GLU A 184 -1.68 27.75 10.31
C GLU A 184 -2.76 27.16 9.38
N PRO A 185 -3.63 28.01 8.81
CA PRO A 185 -4.63 27.52 7.87
C PRO A 185 -3.95 26.87 6.66
N PRO A 186 -4.53 25.80 6.09
CA PRO A 186 -4.02 25.23 4.86
C PRO A 186 -4.09 26.25 3.73
N ASP A 187 -3.23 26.06 2.73
CA ASP A 187 -3.34 26.82 1.49
C ASP A 187 -4.75 26.61 0.89
N PRO A 188 -5.49 27.69 0.56
CA PRO A 188 -6.83 27.58 0.01
C PRO A 188 -6.89 26.73 -1.27
N ASP A 189 -5.90 26.84 -2.15
CA ASP A 189 -5.89 26.13 -3.43
C ASP A 189 -5.71 24.62 -3.19
N ASP A 190 -4.75 24.25 -2.33
CA ASP A 190 -4.54 22.84 -1.93
C ASP A 190 -5.80 22.27 -1.27
N PHE A 191 -6.45 23.04 -0.40
CA PHE A 191 -7.67 22.62 0.28
C PHE A 191 -8.84 22.43 -0.70
N GLU A 192 -9.01 23.34 -1.66
CA GLU A 192 -10.05 23.21 -2.68
C GLU A 192 -9.85 21.96 -3.56
N GLU A 193 -8.62 21.66 -3.96
CA GLU A 193 -8.29 20.44 -4.70
C GLU A 193 -8.62 19.17 -3.90
N GLU A 194 -8.26 19.15 -2.62
CA GLU A 194 -8.56 18.05 -1.70
C GLU A 194 -10.07 17.82 -1.56
N GLN A 195 -10.84 18.89 -1.33
CA GLN A 195 -12.29 18.79 -1.18
C GLN A 195 -12.98 18.42 -2.50
N MET A 196 -12.44 18.82 -3.64
CA MET A 196 -12.91 18.37 -4.95
C MET A 196 -12.78 16.85 -5.09
N MET A 197 -11.63 16.28 -4.70
CA MET A 197 -11.44 14.82 -4.72
C MET A 197 -12.38 14.10 -3.76
N MET A 198 -12.61 14.65 -2.57
CA MET A 198 -13.58 14.11 -1.61
C MET A 198 -15.01 14.15 -2.16
N ALA A 199 -15.39 15.21 -2.86
CA ALA A 199 -16.70 15.27 -3.53
C ALA A 199 -16.83 14.18 -4.59
N CYS A 200 -15.81 13.96 -5.43
CA CYS A 200 -15.80 12.87 -6.41
C CYS A 200 -15.84 11.47 -5.76
N LEU A 201 -15.26 11.31 -4.57
CA LEU A 201 -15.31 10.04 -3.83
C LEU A 201 -16.75 9.66 -3.44
N VAL A 202 -17.57 10.64 -3.04
CA VAL A 202 -18.97 10.39 -2.64
C VAL A 202 -19.77 9.76 -3.79
N ASP A 203 -19.50 10.14 -5.03
CA ASP A 203 -20.16 9.57 -6.22
C ASP A 203 -19.85 8.07 -6.45
N LEU A 204 -18.78 7.57 -5.83
CA LEU A 204 -18.35 6.17 -5.89
C LEU A 204 -18.98 5.29 -4.80
N PHE A 205 -19.70 5.89 -3.85
CA PHE A 205 -20.49 5.17 -2.86
C PHE A 205 -21.77 4.66 -3.52
N ARG A 206 -21.72 3.41 -4.01
CA ARG A 206 -22.81 2.79 -4.76
C ARG A 206 -23.02 1.36 -4.31
N ALA A 207 -24.08 1.17 -3.53
CA ALA A 207 -24.60 -0.11 -3.12
C ALA A 207 -25.63 -0.62 -4.14
N PRO A 208 -25.77 -1.94 -4.31
CA PRO A 208 -26.76 -2.52 -5.22
C PRO A 208 -28.20 -2.37 -4.73
N GLU A 209 -28.42 -2.30 -3.42
CA GLU A 209 -29.74 -2.23 -2.78
C GLU A 209 -29.99 -0.85 -2.16
N PRO A 210 -31.21 -0.26 -2.27
CA PRO A 210 -31.52 1.07 -1.73
C PRO A 210 -31.29 1.19 -0.22
N ASP A 211 -31.58 0.14 0.56
CA ASP A 211 -31.38 0.16 2.01
C ASP A 211 -29.89 0.19 2.37
N GLN A 212 -29.05 -0.52 1.63
CA GLN A 212 -27.60 -0.47 1.80
C GLN A 212 -27.03 0.88 1.34
N GLN A 213 -27.56 1.45 0.26
CA GLN A 213 -27.20 2.78 -0.20
C GLN A 213 -27.48 3.83 0.90
N TYR A 214 -28.63 3.70 1.56
CA TYR A 214 -28.97 4.55 2.69
C TYR A 214 -27.97 4.36 3.84
N MET A 215 -27.62 3.13 4.21
CA MET A 215 -26.61 2.87 5.26
C MET A 215 -25.25 3.51 4.93
N VAL A 216 -24.73 3.32 3.72
CA VAL A 216 -23.44 3.90 3.28
C VAL A 216 -23.45 5.43 3.40
N HIS A 217 -24.57 6.08 3.09
CA HIS A 217 -24.68 7.55 3.18
C HIS A 217 -24.98 8.09 4.58
N THR A 218 -25.67 7.32 5.43
CA THR A 218 -26.21 7.82 6.70
C THR A 218 -25.40 7.39 7.91
N GLU A 219 -24.66 6.28 7.84
CA GLU A 219 -23.85 5.80 8.97
C GLU A 219 -22.59 6.65 9.21
N TYR A 220 -22.25 7.55 8.28
CA TYR A 220 -21.30 8.65 8.51
C TYR A 220 -21.93 9.84 9.27
N VAL A 221 -22.69 9.57 10.34
CA VAL A 221 -22.92 10.59 11.37
C VAL A 221 -21.81 10.40 12.38
N PRO A 222 -20.83 11.31 12.49
CA PRO A 222 -19.84 11.23 13.55
C PRO A 222 -20.60 11.27 14.86
N THR A 223 -20.61 10.16 15.59
CA THR A 223 -20.99 10.16 16.99
C THR A 223 -19.91 10.98 17.70
N SER A 224 -20.19 12.27 17.87
CA SER A 224 -19.47 13.15 18.76
C SER A 224 -19.67 12.64 20.18
N SER A 225 -18.72 11.87 20.67
CA SER A 225 -18.51 11.60 22.09
C SER A 225 -17.12 12.03 22.49
#